data_AF-A0A9N9Z5T4-F1
#
_entry.id   AF-A0A9N9Z5T4-F1
#
_cell.length_a   1.000
_cell.length_b   1.000
_cell.length_c   1.000
_cell.angle_alpha   90.00
_cell.angle_beta   90.00
_cell.angle_gamma   90.00
#
_symmetry.space_group_name_H-M   'P 1'
#
loop_
_entity.id
_entity.type
_entity.pdbx_description
1 polymer ?
#
loop_
_entity_poly.entity_id
_entity_poly.type
_entity_poly.pdbx_seq_one_letter_code
_entity_poly.pdbx_strand_id
1 'polypeptide(L)'
;MDFIKQEEVHEPGIPSNVPPFPWDEEDTRFTMLFREFGGLPIETGTTVDIALRTLRRFDELIVPFERKINHSDDGLSAWRENHKKAVDLNIVGLPGYPQLRTCHRGIPTWNDKAWENRYSYLVEQRRKIIDKRLTQIGIKKPARERFFRQEPEQPRRAILAHDSSGRLRSIKLRCDWWQPVDVLLRRFARQFHGRSDEIAYKFWNPSPGLLWEDATDELRILKPRRTS
;
A
#
# COMPACT_ATOMS: atom_id res chain seq x y z
N MET A 1 -24.21 68.85 -21.94
CA MET A 1 -23.11 68.08 -21.32
C MET A 1 -23.74 67.30 -20.19
N ASP A 2 -24.14 66.08 -20.47
CA ASP A 2 -24.74 65.17 -19.49
C ASP A 2 -23.63 64.30 -18.88
N PHE A 3 -23.36 64.50 -17.59
CA PHE A 3 -22.48 63.62 -16.83
C PHE A 3 -23.33 62.54 -16.16
N ILE A 4 -23.37 61.36 -16.78
CA ILE A 4 -23.90 60.14 -16.17
C ILE A 4 -22.91 59.74 -15.06
N LYS A 5 -23.34 59.85 -13.79
CA LYS A 5 -22.65 59.19 -12.68
C LYS A 5 -22.82 57.68 -12.85
N GLN A 6 -21.72 57.00 -13.12
CA GLN A 6 -21.64 55.54 -13.02
C GLN A 6 -21.66 55.18 -11.53
N GLU A 7 -22.74 54.55 -11.07
CA GLU A 7 -22.73 53.81 -9.82
C GLU A 7 -21.88 52.55 -10.01
N GLU A 8 -20.73 52.50 -9.33
CA GLU A 8 -19.97 51.27 -9.18
C GLU A 8 -20.83 50.26 -8.40
N VAL A 9 -21.27 49.22 -9.10
CA VAL A 9 -21.83 48.02 -8.49
C VAL A 9 -20.74 47.37 -7.66
N HIS A 10 -20.79 47.59 -6.35
CA HIS A 10 -19.94 46.90 -5.39
C HIS A 10 -20.42 45.45 -5.29
N GLU A 11 -19.86 44.56 -6.12
CA GLU A 11 -20.01 43.13 -5.89
C GLU A 11 -19.42 42.80 -4.51
N PRO A 12 -20.19 42.20 -3.59
CA PRO A 12 -19.65 41.83 -2.29
C PRO A 12 -18.56 40.80 -2.52
N GLY A 13 -17.31 41.22 -2.35
CA GLY A 13 -16.13 40.37 -2.43
C GLY A 13 -16.35 39.13 -1.56
N ILE A 14 -16.38 37.97 -2.18
CA ILE A 14 -16.39 36.68 -1.49
C ILE A 14 -15.20 36.72 -0.53
N PRO A 15 -15.41 36.60 0.80
CA PRO A 15 -14.30 36.63 1.73
C PRO A 15 -13.33 35.48 1.39
N SER A 16 -12.16 35.85 0.87
CA SER A 16 -11.06 34.99 0.40
C SER A 16 -10.32 34.30 1.57
N ASN A 17 -11.04 33.91 2.61
CA ASN A 17 -10.49 33.22 3.78
C ASN A 17 -11.09 31.82 3.97
N VAL A 18 -11.65 31.22 2.93
CA VAL A 18 -11.80 29.76 2.91
C VAL A 18 -10.41 29.19 2.63
N PRO A 19 -9.78 28.47 3.58
CA PRO A 19 -8.52 27.80 3.30
C PRO A 19 -8.70 26.92 2.07
N PRO A 20 -7.76 26.91 1.11
CA PRO A 20 -7.85 26.02 -0.04
C PRO A 20 -8.05 24.60 0.48
N PHE A 21 -9.00 23.89 -0.13
CA PHE A 21 -9.33 22.51 0.24
C PHE A 21 -8.04 21.68 0.23
N PRO A 22 -7.68 20.98 1.34
CA PRO A 22 -6.39 20.32 1.48
C PRO A 22 -6.37 19.00 0.69
N TRP A 23 -6.24 19.13 -0.63
CA TRP A 23 -6.14 18.02 -1.56
C TRP A 23 -5.12 18.37 -2.63
N ASP A 24 -4.06 17.56 -2.70
CA ASP A 24 -2.97 17.77 -3.63
C ASP A 24 -2.84 16.64 -4.67
N GLU A 25 -1.82 16.76 -5.53
CA GLU A 25 -1.53 15.75 -6.54
C GLU A 25 -1.10 14.41 -5.93
N GLU A 26 -0.46 14.40 -4.76
CA GLU A 26 -0.11 13.17 -4.05
C GLU A 26 -1.37 12.46 -3.56
N ASP A 27 -2.33 13.19 -2.99
CA ASP A 27 -3.63 12.65 -2.57
C ASP A 27 -4.36 12.00 -3.74
N THR A 28 -4.36 12.69 -4.89
CA THR A 28 -4.92 12.15 -6.14
C THR A 28 -4.22 10.86 -6.55
N ARG A 29 -2.88 10.79 -6.45
CA ARG A 29 -2.11 9.57 -6.72
C ARG A 29 -2.45 8.45 -5.73
N PHE A 30 -2.66 8.76 -4.45
CA PHE A 30 -2.99 7.74 -3.44
C PHE A 30 -4.38 7.15 -3.58
N THR A 31 -5.30 7.81 -4.31
CA THR A 31 -6.58 7.17 -4.70
C THR A 31 -6.38 5.85 -5.45
N MET A 32 -5.23 5.63 -6.10
CA MET A 32 -4.93 4.37 -6.77
C MET A 32 -4.89 3.16 -5.84
N LEU A 33 -4.64 3.33 -4.53
CA LEU A 33 -4.75 2.26 -3.53
C LEU A 33 -6.18 1.69 -3.45
N PHE A 34 -7.15 2.53 -3.76
CA PHE A 34 -8.57 2.21 -3.76
C PHE A 34 -9.08 2.02 -5.18
N ARG A 35 -8.25 1.46 -6.07
CA ARG A 35 -8.65 0.95 -7.38
C ARG A 35 -8.34 -0.53 -7.46
N GLU A 36 -8.78 -1.16 -8.54
CA GLU A 36 -8.38 -2.53 -8.86
C GLU A 36 -6.87 -2.61 -9.11
N PHE A 37 -6.22 -3.58 -8.46
CA PHE A 37 -4.82 -3.90 -8.71
C PHE A 37 -4.81 -5.16 -9.58
N GLY A 38 -4.57 -4.99 -10.89
CA GLY A 38 -4.40 -6.13 -11.78
C GLY A 38 -3.34 -7.10 -11.22
N GLY A 39 -3.72 -8.36 -11.05
CA GLY A 39 -2.90 -9.40 -10.43
C GLY A 39 -3.19 -9.68 -8.94
N LEU A 40 -4.26 -9.11 -8.37
CA LEU A 40 -4.78 -9.50 -7.05
C LEU A 40 -6.22 -10.07 -7.16
N PRO A 41 -6.55 -11.15 -6.41
CA PRO A 41 -5.63 -11.97 -5.63
C PRO A 41 -4.61 -12.65 -6.54
N ILE A 42 -3.43 -12.99 -6.00
CA ILE A 42 -2.45 -13.75 -6.77
C ILE A 42 -2.98 -15.17 -6.86
N GLU A 43 -3.43 -15.54 -8.05
CA GLU A 43 -4.04 -16.84 -8.33
C GLU A 43 -2.98 -17.92 -8.55
N THR A 44 -3.39 -19.17 -8.32
CA THR A 44 -2.66 -20.38 -8.71
C THR A 44 -2.32 -20.31 -10.20
N GLY A 45 -1.03 -20.38 -10.54
CA GLY A 45 -0.55 -20.27 -11.94
C GLY A 45 -0.09 -18.87 -12.35
N THR A 46 -0.23 -17.86 -11.48
CA THR A 46 0.45 -16.57 -11.67
C THR A 46 1.96 -16.78 -11.66
N THR A 47 2.71 -16.15 -12.57
CA THR A 47 4.17 -16.20 -12.54
C THR A 47 4.73 -15.34 -11.41
N VAL A 48 5.89 -15.71 -10.87
CA VAL A 48 6.56 -14.91 -9.83
C VAL A 48 6.88 -13.49 -10.33
N ASP A 49 7.18 -13.32 -11.61
CA ASP A 49 7.38 -11.99 -12.22
C ASP A 49 6.17 -11.07 -12.07
N ILE A 50 4.96 -11.58 -12.28
CA ILE A 50 3.73 -10.80 -12.08
C ILE A 50 3.59 -10.38 -10.62
N ALA A 51 3.81 -11.31 -9.68
CA ALA A 51 3.76 -11.04 -8.25
C ALA A 51 4.80 -9.98 -7.82
N LEU A 52 6.02 -10.05 -8.35
CA LEU A 52 7.08 -9.08 -8.06
C LEU A 52 6.80 -7.69 -8.68
N ARG A 53 6.18 -7.62 -9.86
CA ARG A 53 5.69 -6.34 -10.40
C ARG A 53 4.62 -5.72 -9.51
N THR A 54 3.68 -6.52 -9.01
CA THR A 54 2.69 -6.06 -8.03
C THR A 54 3.36 -5.57 -6.75
N LEU A 55 4.40 -6.26 -6.27
CA LEU A 55 5.16 -5.84 -5.10
C LEU A 55 5.86 -4.48 -5.30
N ARG A 56 6.43 -4.21 -6.49
CA ARG A 56 7.01 -2.90 -6.80
C ARG A 56 5.96 -1.78 -6.77
N ARG A 57 4.78 -2.03 -7.35
CA ARG A 57 3.65 -1.09 -7.29
C ARG A 57 3.19 -0.82 -5.86
N PHE A 58 3.23 -1.83 -4.99
CA PHE A 58 2.99 -1.61 -3.56
C PHE A 58 4.05 -0.72 -2.94
N ASP A 59 5.32 -0.88 -3.26
CA ASP A 59 6.37 -0.01 -2.74
C ASP A 59 6.23 1.45 -3.22
N GLU A 60 5.79 1.65 -4.46
CA GLU A 60 5.54 2.98 -5.04
C GLU A 60 4.32 3.70 -4.47
N LEU A 61 3.38 2.98 -3.84
CA LEU A 61 2.10 3.53 -3.38
C LEU A 61 1.92 3.44 -1.88
N ILE A 62 2.12 2.25 -1.30
CA ILE A 62 1.90 2.01 0.13
C ILE A 62 2.96 2.72 0.97
N VAL A 63 4.23 2.70 0.55
CA VAL A 63 5.32 3.31 1.35
C VAL A 63 5.18 4.83 1.45
N PRO A 64 4.94 5.59 0.37
CA PRO A 64 4.73 7.04 0.48
C PRO A 64 3.40 7.37 1.14
N PHE A 65 2.34 6.61 0.87
CA PHE A 65 1.04 6.81 1.52
C PHE A 65 1.11 6.63 3.03
N GLU A 66 1.83 5.60 3.49
CA GLU A 66 2.12 5.37 4.92
C GLU A 66 2.75 6.61 5.57
N ARG A 67 3.71 7.25 4.91
CA ARG A 67 4.31 8.51 5.40
C ARG A 67 3.32 9.66 5.39
N LYS A 68 2.50 9.78 4.33
CA LYS A 68 1.45 10.83 4.19
C LYS A 68 0.45 10.78 5.35
N ILE A 69 0.02 9.58 5.74
CA ILE A 69 -0.91 9.38 6.87
C ILE A 69 -0.19 9.36 8.23
N ASN A 70 1.09 9.74 8.26
CA ASN A 70 1.94 9.72 9.44
C ASN A 70 1.91 8.38 10.20
N HIS A 71 1.86 7.27 9.45
CA HIS A 71 1.82 5.91 10.00
C HIS A 71 0.72 5.68 11.05
N SER A 72 -0.44 6.34 10.90
CA SER A 72 -1.48 6.39 11.94
C SER A 72 -2.89 6.19 11.41
N ASP A 73 -3.74 5.57 12.23
CA ASP A 73 -5.18 5.38 11.95
C ASP A 73 -5.92 6.73 11.88
N ASP A 74 -5.50 7.70 12.70
CA ASP A 74 -6.04 9.06 12.70
C ASP A 74 -5.70 9.77 11.38
N GLY A 75 -4.48 9.59 10.87
CA GLY A 75 -4.07 10.09 9.56
C GLY A 75 -4.82 9.44 8.41
N LEU A 76 -5.06 8.11 8.47
CA LEU A 76 -5.89 7.42 7.48
C LEU A 76 -7.33 7.94 7.50
N SER A 77 -7.89 8.15 8.70
CA SER A 77 -9.25 8.69 8.87
C SER A 77 -9.35 10.12 8.33
N ALA A 78 -8.39 10.98 8.65
CA ALA A 78 -8.33 12.35 8.14
C ALA A 78 -8.22 12.36 6.60
N TRP A 79 -7.34 11.54 6.04
CA TRP A 79 -7.20 11.40 4.59
C TRP A 79 -8.50 10.92 3.93
N ARG A 80 -9.19 9.93 4.52
CA ARG A 80 -10.49 9.44 4.04
C ARG A 80 -11.54 10.56 4.02
N GLU A 81 -11.66 11.35 5.08
CA GLU A 81 -12.63 12.45 5.13
C GLU A 81 -12.34 13.51 4.05
N ASN A 82 -11.06 13.79 3.78
CA ASN A 82 -10.68 14.64 2.65
C ASN A 82 -11.03 13.97 1.32
N HIS A 83 -10.79 12.69 1.15
CA HIS A 83 -11.14 11.98 -0.09
C HIS A 83 -12.64 12.01 -0.38
N LYS A 84 -13.50 11.83 0.64
CA LYS A 84 -14.96 11.97 0.48
C LYS A 84 -15.33 13.36 -0.06
N LYS A 85 -14.80 14.41 0.58
CA LYS A 85 -15.02 15.80 0.13
C LYS A 85 -14.50 16.04 -1.29
N ALA A 86 -13.34 15.49 -1.64
CA ALA A 86 -12.76 15.63 -2.98
C ALA A 86 -13.65 14.97 -4.04
N VAL A 87 -14.25 13.81 -3.73
CA VAL A 87 -15.22 13.14 -4.60
C VAL A 87 -16.51 13.95 -4.71
N ASP A 88 -17.05 14.46 -3.61
CA ASP A 88 -18.29 15.24 -3.61
C ASP A 88 -18.13 16.57 -4.36
N LEU A 89 -16.91 17.14 -4.37
CA LEU A 89 -16.53 18.32 -5.14
C LEU A 89 -16.12 18.00 -6.60
N ASN A 90 -16.19 16.74 -7.04
CA ASN A 90 -15.74 16.26 -8.36
C ASN A 90 -14.27 16.56 -8.70
N ILE A 91 -13.41 16.73 -7.68
CA ILE A 91 -11.96 16.90 -7.86
C ILE A 91 -11.34 15.56 -8.27
N VAL A 92 -11.82 14.47 -7.69
CA VAL A 92 -11.42 13.10 -8.06
C VAL A 92 -12.64 12.23 -8.32
N GLY A 93 -12.49 11.28 -9.24
CA GLY A 93 -13.53 10.31 -9.52
C GLY A 93 -13.71 9.30 -8.38
N LEU A 94 -14.96 8.91 -8.12
CA LEU A 94 -15.27 7.78 -7.23
C LEU A 94 -14.68 6.49 -7.84
N PRO A 95 -13.78 5.78 -7.15
CA PRO A 95 -13.27 4.53 -7.69
C PRO A 95 -14.35 3.44 -7.73
N GLY A 96 -14.27 2.57 -8.73
CA GLY A 96 -15.19 1.44 -8.89
C GLY A 96 -14.97 0.27 -7.92
N TYR A 97 -13.80 0.18 -7.29
CA TYR A 97 -13.48 -0.89 -6.33
C TYR A 97 -12.43 -0.43 -5.32
N PRO A 98 -12.64 -0.61 -4.00
CA PRO A 98 -13.82 -1.19 -3.37
C PRO A 98 -15.04 -0.29 -3.51
N GLN A 99 -16.24 -0.83 -3.26
CA GLN A 99 -17.45 0.00 -3.23
C GLN A 99 -17.44 0.92 -2.00
N LEU A 100 -16.97 2.16 -2.20
CA LEU A 100 -16.82 3.17 -1.14
C LEU A 100 -18.14 3.85 -0.77
N ARG A 101 -19.08 3.89 -1.71
CA ARG A 101 -20.39 4.54 -1.55
C ARG A 101 -21.50 3.58 -1.95
N THR A 102 -22.53 3.48 -1.13
CA THR A 102 -23.77 2.77 -1.46
C THR A 102 -24.90 3.79 -1.56
N CYS A 103 -25.95 3.46 -2.31
CA CYS A 103 -27.16 4.29 -2.38
C CYS A 103 -28.32 3.48 -1.79
N HIS A 104 -28.93 3.97 -0.72
CA HIS A 104 -30.16 3.39 -0.18
C HIS A 104 -31.30 4.40 -0.33
N ARG A 105 -32.34 4.04 -1.08
CA ARG A 105 -33.50 4.92 -1.38
C ARG A 105 -33.10 6.29 -1.96
N GLY A 106 -32.08 6.31 -2.81
CA GLY A 106 -31.56 7.55 -3.42
C GLY A 106 -30.63 8.38 -2.55
N ILE A 107 -30.42 8.00 -1.28
CA ILE A 107 -29.50 8.69 -0.37
C ILE A 107 -28.12 8.01 -0.45
N PRO A 108 -27.05 8.75 -0.82
CA PRO A 108 -25.70 8.22 -0.82
C PRO A 108 -25.18 8.11 0.62
N THR A 109 -24.66 6.94 0.96
CA THR A 109 -24.04 6.66 2.26
C THR A 109 -22.61 6.14 2.03
N TRP A 110 -21.66 6.73 2.74
CA TRP A 110 -20.26 6.29 2.70
C TRP A 110 -20.06 5.02 3.55
N ASN A 111 -19.23 4.10 3.04
CA ASN A 111 -18.79 2.91 3.75
C ASN A 111 -17.34 3.08 4.20
N ASP A 112 -17.13 3.69 5.36
CA ASP A 112 -15.79 4.03 5.87
C ASP A 112 -14.91 2.79 6.05
N LYS A 113 -15.53 1.65 6.40
CA LYS A 113 -14.83 0.38 6.56
C LYS A 113 -14.26 -0.15 5.24
N ALA A 114 -14.81 0.25 4.09
CA ALA A 114 -14.29 -0.17 2.79
C ALA A 114 -12.85 0.33 2.55
N TRP A 115 -12.52 1.56 2.99
CA TRP A 115 -11.14 2.07 2.93
C TRP A 115 -10.21 1.21 3.80
N GLU A 116 -10.57 1.01 5.06
CA GLU A 116 -9.74 0.29 6.02
C GLU A 116 -9.54 -1.17 5.60
N ASN A 117 -10.60 -1.85 5.14
CA ASN A 117 -10.54 -3.22 4.67
C ASN A 117 -9.67 -3.34 3.43
N ARG A 118 -9.82 -2.43 2.47
CA ARG A 118 -9.00 -2.43 1.26
C ARG A 118 -7.54 -2.21 1.59
N TYR A 119 -7.26 -1.23 2.44
CA TYR A 119 -5.90 -0.92 2.81
C TYR A 119 -5.23 -2.07 3.55
N SER A 120 -5.93 -2.63 4.55
CA SER A 120 -5.52 -3.83 5.28
C SER A 120 -5.22 -5.00 4.33
N TYR A 121 -6.10 -5.23 3.36
CA TYR A 121 -5.92 -6.27 2.35
C TYR A 121 -4.64 -6.05 1.54
N LEU A 122 -4.36 -4.84 1.07
CA LEU A 122 -3.14 -4.55 0.29
C LEU A 122 -1.87 -4.79 1.11
N VAL A 123 -1.86 -4.36 2.38
CA VAL A 123 -0.75 -4.63 3.31
C VAL A 123 -0.54 -6.13 3.52
N GLU A 124 -1.63 -6.88 3.68
CA GLU A 124 -1.57 -8.34 3.82
C GLU A 124 -1.03 -9.01 2.55
N GLN A 125 -1.51 -8.59 1.36
CA GLN A 125 -1.01 -9.11 0.08
C GLN A 125 0.48 -8.82 -0.08
N ARG A 126 0.92 -7.60 0.21
CA ARG A 126 2.35 -7.25 0.19
C ARG A 126 3.18 -8.21 1.06
N ARG A 127 2.74 -8.45 2.30
CA ARG A 127 3.41 -9.38 3.22
C ARG A 127 3.43 -10.81 2.68
N LYS A 128 2.31 -11.30 2.16
CA LYS A 128 2.19 -12.64 1.56
C LYS A 128 3.16 -12.82 0.40
N ILE A 129 3.29 -11.80 -0.46
CA ILE A 129 4.22 -11.85 -1.59
C ILE A 129 5.66 -12.00 -1.10
N ILE A 130 6.05 -11.14 -0.15
CA ILE A 130 7.41 -11.16 0.41
C ILE A 130 7.72 -12.51 1.06
N ASP A 131 6.84 -13.03 1.93
CA ASP A 131 7.11 -14.29 2.65
C ASP A 131 7.20 -15.51 1.72
N LYS A 132 6.32 -15.61 0.72
CA LYS A 132 6.37 -16.69 -0.28
C LYS A 132 7.64 -16.56 -1.13
N ARG A 133 8.01 -15.36 -1.58
CA ARG A 133 9.25 -15.17 -2.34
C ARG A 133 10.49 -15.52 -1.53
N LEU A 134 10.56 -15.09 -0.27
CA LEU A 134 11.63 -15.51 0.66
C LEU A 134 11.69 -17.04 0.81
N THR A 135 10.53 -17.71 0.80
CA THR A 135 10.46 -19.18 0.82
C THR A 135 11.05 -19.79 -0.45
N GLN A 136 10.70 -19.27 -1.63
CA GLN A 136 11.17 -19.77 -2.93
C GLN A 136 12.68 -19.59 -3.14
N ILE A 137 13.27 -18.55 -2.54
CA ILE A 137 14.72 -18.39 -2.51
C ILE A 137 15.36 -19.14 -1.34
N GLY A 138 14.66 -20.06 -0.67
CA GLY A 138 15.27 -20.95 0.33
C GLY A 138 15.47 -20.36 1.73
N ILE A 139 14.91 -19.19 2.05
CA ILE A 139 14.98 -18.64 3.41
C ILE A 139 14.08 -19.44 4.34
N LYS A 140 14.67 -20.01 5.40
CA LYS A 140 13.95 -20.81 6.41
C LYS A 140 12.99 -19.96 7.24
N LYS A 141 11.87 -20.57 7.65
CA LYS A 141 10.81 -19.94 8.45
C LYS A 141 11.31 -19.11 9.65
N PRO A 142 12.25 -19.58 10.50
CA PRO A 142 12.72 -18.77 11.64
C PRO A 142 13.37 -17.44 11.25
N ALA A 143 14.05 -17.39 10.09
CA ALA A 143 14.64 -16.17 9.58
C ALA A 143 13.59 -15.26 8.93
N ARG A 144 12.64 -15.83 8.17
CA ARG A 144 11.53 -15.06 7.58
C ARG A 144 10.67 -14.36 8.63
N GLU A 145 10.42 -15.02 9.75
CA GLU A 145 9.70 -14.42 10.88
C GLU A 145 10.38 -13.18 11.47
N ARG A 146 11.70 -13.02 11.24
CA ARG A 146 12.49 -11.86 11.66
C ARG A 146 12.61 -10.79 10.57
N PHE A 147 12.17 -11.04 9.34
CA PHE A 147 12.34 -10.12 8.21
C PHE A 147 11.78 -8.71 8.48
N PHE A 148 10.57 -8.66 9.06
CA PHE A 148 9.94 -7.41 9.45
C PHE A 148 10.29 -6.97 10.89
N ARG A 149 10.91 -7.83 11.73
CA ARG A 149 11.11 -7.55 13.16
C ARG A 149 12.18 -6.48 13.39
N GLN A 150 11.74 -5.24 13.57
CA GLN A 150 12.25 -4.34 14.59
C GLN A 150 11.06 -3.90 15.43
N GLU A 151 11.26 -3.74 16.74
CA GLU A 151 10.32 -2.90 17.50
C GLU A 151 10.42 -1.49 16.90
N PRO A 152 9.31 -0.91 16.42
CA PRO A 152 9.34 0.44 15.90
C PRO A 152 9.77 1.38 17.03
N GLU A 153 10.57 2.40 16.73
CA GLU A 153 11.00 3.42 17.71
C GLU A 153 9.80 4.05 18.45
N GLN A 154 8.61 3.99 17.84
CA GLN A 154 7.34 4.31 18.49
C GLN A 154 6.33 3.17 18.29
N PRO A 155 5.65 2.68 19.35
CA PRO A 155 4.63 1.65 19.23
C PRO A 155 3.47 2.15 18.35
N ARG A 156 3.40 1.65 17.12
CA ARG A 156 2.33 1.97 16.18
C ARG A 156 1.01 1.37 16.66
N ARG A 157 -0.03 2.19 16.71
CA ARG A 157 -1.42 1.72 16.74
C ARG A 157 -1.72 1.26 15.32
N ALA A 158 -1.67 -0.06 15.15
CA ALA A 158 -1.78 -0.68 13.85
C ALA A 158 -3.17 -0.47 13.26
N ILE A 159 -3.22 -0.33 11.92
CA ILE A 159 -4.42 -0.49 11.11
C ILE A 159 -5.21 -1.67 11.64
N LEU A 160 -6.35 -1.34 12.24
CA LEU A 160 -7.27 -2.29 12.83
C LEU A 160 -8.07 -2.95 11.70
N ALA A 161 -7.59 -4.11 11.24
CA ALA A 161 -8.38 -4.96 10.36
C ALA A 161 -9.44 -5.68 11.21
N HIS A 162 -10.71 -5.62 10.82
CA HIS A 162 -11.68 -6.59 11.33
C HIS A 162 -11.47 -7.90 10.56
N ASP A 163 -11.38 -9.02 11.27
CA ASP A 163 -11.49 -10.31 10.59
C ASP A 163 -12.94 -10.59 10.17
N SER A 164 -13.16 -11.70 9.47
CA SER A 164 -14.47 -12.16 9.01
C SER A 164 -15.49 -12.39 10.14
N SER A 165 -15.07 -12.35 11.41
CA SER A 165 -15.94 -12.41 12.60
C SER A 165 -16.20 -11.04 13.23
N GLY A 166 -15.76 -9.94 12.60
CA GLY A 166 -15.85 -8.59 13.15
C GLY A 166 -14.82 -8.29 14.25
N ARG A 167 -13.95 -9.25 14.61
CA ARG A 167 -12.96 -9.04 15.66
C ARG A 167 -11.83 -8.17 15.13
N LEU A 168 -11.52 -7.12 15.88
CA LEU A 168 -10.34 -6.29 15.69
C LEU A 168 -9.08 -7.16 15.80
N ARG A 169 -8.49 -7.53 14.67
CA ARG A 169 -7.09 -7.92 14.65
C ARG A 169 -6.33 -6.66 14.33
N SER A 170 -5.57 -6.17 15.31
CA SER A 170 -4.36 -5.43 14.95
C SER A 170 -3.63 -6.33 13.95
N ILE A 171 -3.52 -5.91 12.69
CA ILE A 171 -2.40 -6.42 11.91
C ILE A 171 -1.23 -6.06 12.82
N LYS A 172 -0.54 -7.03 13.45
CA LYS A 172 0.51 -6.70 14.42
C LYS A 172 1.68 -6.07 13.64
N LEU A 173 1.51 -4.81 13.29
CA LEU A 173 2.36 -3.94 12.47
C LEU A 173 3.30 -3.15 13.38
N ARG A 174 3.70 -3.77 14.49
CA ARG A 174 4.82 -3.34 15.34
C ARG A 174 6.14 -3.63 14.63
N CYS A 175 6.26 -3.31 13.35
CA CYS A 175 7.32 -3.81 12.51
C CYS A 175 7.52 -2.92 11.26
N ASP A 176 8.61 -3.11 10.54
CA ASP A 176 8.98 -2.27 9.39
C ASP A 176 8.34 -2.66 8.07
N TRP A 177 7.14 -3.24 8.12
CA TRP A 177 6.41 -3.63 6.92
C TRP A 177 6.22 -2.47 5.92
N TRP A 178 6.10 -1.23 6.39
CA TRP A 178 5.95 -0.02 5.58
C TRP A 178 7.24 0.40 4.86
N GLN A 179 8.40 -0.16 5.20
CA GLN A 179 9.66 0.21 4.55
C GLN A 179 9.76 -0.41 3.15
N PRO A 180 10.46 0.24 2.20
CA PRO A 180 10.75 -0.35 0.90
C PRO A 180 11.37 -1.74 1.04
N VAL A 181 10.99 -2.67 0.17
CA VAL A 181 11.47 -4.06 0.19
C VAL A 181 12.99 -4.11 0.08
N ASP A 182 13.62 -3.26 -0.71
CA ASP A 182 15.09 -3.20 -0.81
C ASP A 182 15.78 -2.76 0.49
N VAL A 183 15.14 -1.91 1.29
CA VAL A 183 15.63 -1.54 2.62
C VAL A 183 15.54 -2.76 3.55
N LEU A 184 14.39 -3.45 3.51
CA LEU A 184 14.17 -4.66 4.29
C LEU A 184 15.13 -5.79 3.92
N LEU A 185 15.34 -6.03 2.61
CA LEU A 185 16.26 -7.04 2.08
C LEU A 185 17.69 -6.72 2.51
N ARG A 186 18.19 -5.50 2.28
CA ARG A 186 19.56 -5.13 2.68
C ARG A 186 19.79 -5.33 4.18
N ARG A 187 18.83 -4.91 5.01
CA ARG A 187 18.91 -5.12 6.46
C ARG A 187 18.89 -6.60 6.81
N PHE A 188 17.94 -7.35 6.27
CA PHE A 188 17.79 -8.79 6.50
C PHE A 188 19.07 -9.54 6.11
N ALA A 189 19.67 -9.16 4.99
CA ALA A 189 20.84 -9.82 4.44
C ALA A 189 22.14 -9.55 5.23
N ARG A 190 22.17 -8.53 6.10
CA ARG A 190 23.26 -8.33 7.08
C ARG A 190 23.35 -9.49 8.09
N GLN A 191 22.27 -10.24 8.29
CA GLN A 191 22.27 -11.44 9.13
C GLN A 191 22.95 -12.64 8.45
N PHE A 192 23.26 -12.54 7.16
CA PHE A 192 23.87 -13.59 6.35
C PHE A 192 25.24 -13.11 5.83
N HIS A 193 26.30 -13.39 6.59
CA HIS A 193 27.67 -13.02 6.23
C HIS A 193 28.01 -13.47 4.79
N GLY A 194 28.39 -12.51 3.93
CA GLY A 194 28.84 -12.78 2.56
C GLY A 194 27.76 -13.08 1.52
N ARG A 195 26.45 -13.01 1.86
CA ARG A 195 25.35 -13.34 0.92
C ARG A 195 24.38 -12.19 0.68
N SER A 196 24.76 -10.96 1.04
CA SER A 196 23.81 -9.83 1.06
C SER A 196 23.26 -9.49 -0.33
N ASP A 197 24.16 -9.41 -1.32
CA ASP A 197 23.79 -9.11 -2.70
C ASP A 197 23.10 -10.29 -3.38
N GLU A 198 23.48 -11.52 -3.00
CA GLU A 198 22.87 -12.76 -3.53
C GLU A 198 21.39 -12.87 -3.15
N ILE A 199 21.04 -12.55 -1.89
CA ILE A 199 19.65 -12.61 -1.42
C ILE A 199 18.78 -11.59 -2.16
N ALA A 200 19.24 -10.34 -2.28
CA ALA A 200 18.49 -9.29 -2.98
C ALA A 200 18.36 -9.61 -4.48
N TYR A 201 19.45 -10.07 -5.11
CA TYR A 201 19.45 -10.49 -6.50
C TYR A 201 18.46 -11.63 -6.74
N LYS A 202 18.54 -12.71 -5.97
CA LYS A 202 17.63 -13.86 -6.11
C LYS A 202 16.19 -13.45 -5.82
N PHE A 203 15.94 -12.61 -4.83
CA PHE A 203 14.58 -12.15 -4.53
C PHE A 203 13.92 -11.48 -5.75
N TRP A 204 14.64 -10.58 -6.43
CA TRP A 204 14.10 -9.80 -7.55
C TRP A 204 14.21 -10.44 -8.93
N ASN A 205 15.06 -11.44 -9.09
CA ASN A 205 15.31 -12.10 -10.36
C ASN A 205 14.92 -13.59 -10.26
N PRO A 206 13.62 -13.91 -10.34
CA PRO A 206 13.15 -15.29 -10.32
C PRO A 206 13.61 -16.05 -11.57
N SER A 207 13.70 -17.37 -11.45
CA SER A 207 13.89 -18.22 -12.63
C SER A 207 12.75 -18.01 -13.64
N PRO A 208 13.02 -17.93 -14.95
CA PRO A 208 11.99 -17.74 -15.96
C PRO A 208 10.89 -18.80 -15.87
N GLY A 209 9.63 -18.37 -15.87
CA GLY A 209 8.47 -19.27 -15.81
C GLY A 209 8.19 -19.87 -14.44
N LEU A 210 8.93 -19.49 -13.39
CA LEU A 210 8.65 -19.92 -12.02
C LEU A 210 7.23 -19.52 -11.63
N LEU A 211 6.42 -20.51 -11.26
CA LEU A 211 5.05 -20.27 -10.85
C LEU A 211 5.00 -19.85 -9.38
N TRP A 212 3.97 -19.08 -9.05
CA TRP A 212 3.76 -18.59 -7.70
C TRP A 212 3.69 -19.74 -6.69
N GLU A 213 3.08 -20.87 -7.05
CA GLU A 213 2.89 -21.97 -6.11
C GLU A 213 4.13 -22.86 -5.90
N ASP A 214 5.11 -22.79 -6.80
CA ASP A 214 6.26 -23.68 -6.77
C ASP A 214 7.05 -23.55 -5.46
N ALA A 215 7.25 -24.70 -4.80
CA ALA A 215 8.10 -24.82 -3.61
C ALA A 215 9.54 -25.09 -4.05
N THR A 216 10.28 -24.01 -4.34
CA THR A 216 11.67 -24.10 -4.79
C THR A 216 12.62 -23.58 -3.70
N ASP A 217 13.88 -24.05 -3.71
CA ASP A 217 14.98 -23.46 -2.95
C ASP A 217 16.04 -23.00 -3.96
N GLU A 218 15.85 -21.81 -4.54
CA GLU A 218 16.71 -21.28 -5.60
C GLU A 218 18.15 -20.98 -5.12
N LEU A 219 18.41 -20.96 -3.81
CA LEU A 219 19.77 -20.86 -3.25
C LEU A 219 20.51 -22.21 -3.26
N ARG A 220 19.82 -23.35 -3.36
CA ARG A 220 20.45 -24.68 -3.45
C ARG A 220 20.79 -25.12 -4.87
N ILE A 221 20.18 -24.51 -5.89
CA ILE A 221 20.33 -24.92 -7.30
C ILE A 221 21.77 -24.65 -7.82
N LEU A 222 22.57 -23.86 -7.09
CA LEU A 222 24.00 -23.68 -7.35
C LEU A 222 24.84 -24.49 -6.35
N LYS A 223 24.80 -25.82 -6.44
CA LYS A 223 26.01 -26.59 -6.12
C LYS A 223 26.90 -26.54 -7.36
N PRO A 224 28.20 -26.22 -7.24
CA PRO A 224 29.10 -26.32 -8.38
C PRO A 224 29.08 -27.76 -8.87
N ARG A 225 28.98 -27.95 -10.20
CA ARG A 225 29.45 -29.17 -10.84
C ARG A 225 30.83 -29.43 -10.26
N ARG A 226 30.99 -30.52 -9.51
CA ARG A 226 32.31 -31.11 -9.30
C ARG A 226 32.80 -31.49 -10.69
N THR A 227 33.61 -30.63 -11.30
CA THR A 227 34.54 -31.07 -12.33
C THR A 227 35.54 -31.96 -11.61
N SER A 228 35.43 -33.26 -11.94
CA SER A 228 36.37 -34.37 -11.76
C SER A 228 37.64 -34.10 -10.96
#